data_AF-A0AAN9BGX1-F1
#
_entry.id   AF-A0AAN9BGX1-F1
#
_cell.length_a   1.000
_cell.length_b   1.000
_cell.length_c   1.000
_cell.angle_alpha   90.00
_cell.angle_beta   90.00
_cell.angle_gamma   90.00
#
_symmetry.space_group_name_H-M   'P 1'
#
loop_
_entity.id
_entity.type
_entity.pdbx_description
1 polymer ?
#
loop_
_entity_poly.entity_id
_entity_poly.type
_entity_poly.pdbx_seq_one_letter_code
_entity_poly.pdbx_strand_id
1 'polypeptide(L)'
;MGRRVEAPLPAWEQTTYWIVGVSSILYGLYNVFLASLDLQDKLEYVEDGYEILGRKQDVEDYEWYIYSMYFCWKLPPLLLLHIAVSRAMFLLNIDVQTRKYVYVLNGVMLAWGLQSWRFSLLLCLTPVPFFAASALRSVPAVWAVSVAATYLCNAYADDLMNLLGVTDSLNYFVVIYIWASVFLRCTCCAVERVWSLNQATFASTPGHSKNSSRVTRTGSSQNSSAGSAKKRSTSACQKENGCQSDTQGQLYDWPVLSKMPSVCDMYLCVFYTPSLFTGPPVTFKSFIEQVQLYYARAA
;
A
#
# COMPACT_ATOMS: atom_id res chain seq x y z
N MET A 1 -9.54 22.35 -5.02
CA MET A 1 -8.21 22.49 -4.39
C MET A 1 -7.18 22.01 -5.38
N GLY A 2 -6.37 22.90 -5.95
CA GLY A 2 -5.28 22.51 -6.84
C GLY A 2 -4.23 21.73 -6.07
N ARG A 3 -3.87 20.54 -6.55
CA ARG A 3 -2.75 19.75 -6.01
C ARG A 3 -1.48 20.59 -6.20
N ARG A 4 -0.80 20.96 -5.12
CA ARG A 4 0.55 21.53 -5.25
C ARG A 4 1.42 20.39 -5.78
N VAL A 5 1.92 20.52 -7.00
CA VAL A 5 3.00 19.68 -7.49
C VAL A 5 4.20 20.07 -6.65
N GLU A 6 4.58 19.21 -5.71
CA GLU A 6 5.79 19.41 -4.92
C GLU A 6 6.96 19.37 -5.91
N ALA A 7 7.67 20.49 -6.05
CA ALA A 7 8.86 20.55 -6.88
C ALA A 7 9.87 19.52 -6.33
N PRO A 8 10.50 18.70 -7.19
CA PRO A 8 11.51 17.77 -6.74
C PRO A 8 12.62 18.53 -6.02
N LEU A 9 13.08 18.00 -4.87
CA LEU A 9 14.19 18.56 -4.10
C LEU A 9 15.42 18.73 -5.01
N PRO A 10 16.26 19.76 -4.82
CA PRO A 10 17.52 19.90 -5.53
C PRO A 10 18.35 18.60 -5.51
N ALA A 11 19.01 18.27 -6.62
CA ALA A 11 19.74 17.00 -6.76
C ALA A 11 20.78 16.77 -5.66
N TRP A 12 21.42 17.84 -5.16
CA TRP A 12 22.38 17.74 -4.07
C TRP A 12 21.72 17.34 -2.74
N GLU A 13 20.53 17.85 -2.41
CA GLU A 13 19.78 17.46 -1.21
C GLU A 13 19.36 16.01 -1.28
N GLN A 14 18.83 15.56 -2.43
CA GLN A 14 18.50 14.15 -2.65
C GLN A 14 19.71 13.25 -2.47
N THR A 15 20.87 13.65 -3.01
CA THR A 15 22.12 12.90 -2.88
C THR A 15 22.58 12.84 -1.43
N THR A 16 22.47 13.94 -0.68
CA THR A 16 22.77 13.95 0.76
C THR A 16 21.84 13.02 1.54
N TYR A 17 20.53 13.04 1.26
CA TYR A 17 19.58 12.10 1.87
C TYR A 17 19.92 10.64 1.56
N TRP A 18 20.29 10.33 0.31
CA TRP A 18 20.72 8.98 -0.06
C TRP A 18 21.99 8.57 0.68
N ILE A 19 23.03 9.41 0.68
CA ILE A 19 24.30 9.08 1.35
C ILE A 19 24.08 8.91 2.85
N VAL A 20 23.42 9.86 3.52
CA VAL A 20 23.19 9.81 4.98
C VAL A 20 22.22 8.68 5.33
N GLY A 21 21.15 8.50 4.56
CA GLY A 21 20.17 7.45 4.77
C GLY A 21 20.76 6.05 4.57
N VAL A 22 21.44 5.82 3.45
CA VAL A 22 22.09 4.53 3.17
C VAL A 22 23.22 4.27 4.16
N SER A 23 24.05 5.27 4.48
CA SER A 23 25.14 5.09 5.45
C SER A 23 24.62 4.81 6.85
N SER A 24 23.52 5.46 7.28
CA SER A 24 22.92 5.19 8.60
C SER A 24 22.26 3.81 8.65
N ILE A 25 21.60 3.36 7.57
CA ILE A 25 21.08 2.00 7.46
C ILE A 25 22.23 0.99 7.48
N LEU A 26 23.30 1.18 6.69
CA LEU A 26 24.46 0.30 6.67
C LEU A 26 25.17 0.25 8.02
N TYR A 27 25.32 1.39 8.69
CA TYR A 27 25.89 1.47 10.03
C TYR A 27 25.01 0.77 11.07
N GLY A 28 23.68 0.94 10.98
CA GLY A 28 22.72 0.21 11.81
C GLY A 28 22.82 -1.30 11.60
N LEU A 29 22.81 -1.76 10.35
CA LEU A 29 23.00 -3.17 9.99
C LEU A 29 24.35 -3.71 10.47
N TYR A 30 25.42 -2.91 10.37
CA TYR A 30 26.74 -3.28 10.85
C TYR A 30 26.78 -3.43 12.37
N ASN A 31 26.14 -2.53 13.14
CA ASN A 31 26.06 -2.67 14.60
C ASN A 31 25.20 -3.86 15.02
N VAL A 32 24.08 -4.10 14.33
CA VAL A 32 23.27 -5.31 14.55
C VAL A 32 24.11 -6.55 14.24
N PHE A 33 24.89 -6.53 13.17
CA PHE A 33 25.82 -7.60 12.83
C PHE A 33 26.87 -7.82 13.92
N LEU A 34 27.54 -6.76 14.41
CA LEU A 34 28.50 -6.87 15.51
C LEU A 34 27.86 -7.41 16.79
N ALA A 35 26.71 -6.85 17.21
CA ALA A 35 25.99 -7.32 18.38
C ALA A 35 25.59 -8.79 18.26
N SER A 36 25.28 -9.21 17.04
CA SER A 36 24.91 -10.60 16.76
C SER A 36 26.12 -11.56 16.76
N LEU A 37 27.33 -11.08 16.44
CA LEU A 37 28.57 -11.85 16.63
C LEU A 37 28.87 -12.03 18.13
N ASP A 38 28.68 -10.99 18.95
CA ASP A 38 28.88 -11.07 20.41
C ASP A 38 27.91 -12.04 21.09
N LEU A 39 26.73 -12.28 20.50
CA LEU A 39 25.79 -13.31 20.94
C LEU A 39 26.10 -14.70 20.38
N GLN A 40 26.74 -14.79 19.22
CA GLN A 40 27.06 -16.06 18.57
C GLN A 40 27.97 -16.94 19.43
N ASP A 41 28.91 -16.33 20.16
CA ASP A 41 29.81 -17.06 21.08
C ASP A 41 29.08 -17.58 22.33
N LYS A 42 27.86 -17.11 22.61
CA LYS A 42 27.04 -17.52 23.76
C LYS A 42 26.00 -18.59 23.41
N LEU A 43 25.84 -18.93 22.14
CA LEU A 43 24.93 -19.97 21.67
C LEU A 43 25.62 -21.34 21.81
N GLU A 44 25.28 -22.07 22.89
CA GLU A 44 25.93 -23.33 23.27
C GLU A 44 25.57 -24.53 22.37
N TYR A 45 24.49 -24.46 21.58
CA TYR A 45 24.04 -25.58 20.74
C TYR A 45 23.55 -25.11 19.38
N VAL A 46 24.25 -25.51 18.32
CA VAL A 46 23.80 -25.40 16.93
C VAL A 46 23.97 -26.77 16.28
N GLU A 47 22.92 -27.25 15.62
CA GLU A 47 22.95 -28.52 14.87
C GLU A 47 23.93 -28.43 13.69
N ASP A 48 24.67 -29.50 13.44
CA ASP A 48 25.61 -29.58 12.32
C ASP A 48 24.87 -29.39 10.98
N GLY A 49 25.36 -28.45 10.15
CA GLY A 49 24.79 -28.14 8.83
C GLY A 49 24.02 -26.81 8.74
N TYR A 50 23.82 -26.11 9.86
CA TYR A 50 23.16 -24.81 9.92
C TYR A 50 24.17 -23.64 9.97
N GLU A 51 25.11 -23.64 9.04
CA GLU A 51 26.04 -22.52 8.83
C GLU A 51 25.78 -21.83 7.50
N ILE A 52 25.21 -20.63 7.53
CA ILE A 52 25.06 -19.76 6.36
C ILE A 52 26.11 -18.67 6.47
N LEU A 53 27.00 -18.55 5.48
CA LEU A 53 28.09 -17.55 5.45
C LEU A 53 29.03 -17.63 6.67
N GLY A 54 29.26 -18.84 7.21
CA GLY A 54 30.15 -19.06 8.37
C GLY A 54 29.55 -18.61 9.71
N ARG A 55 28.25 -18.33 9.75
CA ARG A 55 27.52 -18.01 10.96
C ARG A 55 26.65 -19.17 11.41
N LYS A 56 26.78 -19.52 12.69
CA LYS A 56 25.93 -20.48 13.38
C LYS A 56 24.50 -19.92 13.47
N GLN A 57 23.53 -20.64 12.90
CA GLN A 57 22.13 -20.25 12.96
C GLN A 57 21.59 -20.48 14.36
N ASP A 58 20.96 -19.46 14.95
CA ASP A 58 20.22 -19.64 16.19
C ASP A 58 18.98 -20.50 15.89
N VAL A 59 18.75 -21.54 16.68
CA VAL A 59 17.57 -22.41 16.57
C VAL A 59 16.30 -21.62 16.91
N GLU A 60 16.44 -20.52 17.66
CA GLU A 60 15.35 -19.60 18.00
C GLU A 60 15.06 -18.54 16.91
N ASP A 61 15.92 -18.41 15.88
CA ASP A 61 15.76 -17.46 14.78
C ASP A 61 14.76 -17.99 13.71
N TYR A 62 13.53 -18.27 14.15
CA TYR A 62 12.41 -18.62 13.26
C TYR A 62 12.21 -17.58 12.15
N GLU A 63 12.50 -16.30 12.43
CA GLU A 63 12.46 -15.22 11.45
C GLU A 63 13.40 -15.50 10.27
N TRP A 64 14.65 -15.92 10.52
CA TRP A 64 15.61 -16.22 9.46
C TRP A 64 15.23 -17.44 8.63
N TYR A 65 14.65 -18.47 9.24
CA TYR A 65 14.14 -19.60 8.48
C TYR A 65 12.95 -19.18 7.60
N ILE A 66 12.04 -18.35 8.12
CA ILE A 66 10.94 -17.78 7.31
C ILE A 66 11.51 -16.98 6.15
N TYR A 67 12.50 -16.11 6.37
CA TYR A 67 13.14 -15.35 5.30
C TYR A 67 13.85 -16.26 4.29
N SER A 68 14.74 -17.15 4.72
CA SER A 68 15.49 -18.01 3.81
C SER A 68 14.60 -19.00 3.05
N MET A 69 13.70 -19.72 3.71
CA MET A 69 12.84 -20.70 3.04
C MET A 69 11.67 -20.08 2.31
N TYR A 70 10.91 -19.18 2.94
CA TYR A 70 9.74 -18.60 2.31
C TYR A 70 10.13 -17.47 1.36
N PHE A 71 10.95 -16.51 1.78
CA PHE A 71 11.26 -15.37 0.92
C PHE A 71 12.27 -15.67 -0.19
N CYS A 72 13.24 -16.57 0.00
CA CYS A 72 14.21 -16.87 -1.06
C CYS A 72 13.79 -18.02 -1.97
N TRP A 73 13.06 -19.02 -1.48
CA TRP A 73 12.74 -20.20 -2.28
C TRP A 73 11.28 -20.28 -2.73
N LYS A 74 10.32 -20.06 -1.82
CA LYS A 74 8.90 -20.19 -2.17
C LYS A 74 8.32 -18.94 -2.83
N LEU A 75 8.63 -17.75 -2.32
CA LEU A 75 8.04 -16.50 -2.76
C LEU A 75 8.54 -16.01 -4.14
N PRO A 76 9.83 -16.13 -4.51
CA PRO A 76 10.29 -15.57 -5.78
C PRO A 76 9.67 -16.23 -7.00
N PRO A 77 9.50 -17.57 -7.09
CA PRO A 77 8.74 -18.20 -8.17
C PRO A 77 7.31 -17.66 -8.27
N LEU A 78 6.66 -17.35 -7.15
CA LEU A 78 5.31 -16.83 -7.10
C LEU A 78 5.23 -15.36 -7.54
N LEU A 79 6.22 -14.55 -7.17
CA LEU A 79 6.36 -13.18 -7.66
C LEU A 79 6.68 -13.16 -9.15
N LEU A 80 7.53 -14.06 -9.64
CA LEU A 80 7.79 -14.25 -11.07
C LEU A 80 6.53 -14.65 -11.82
N LEU A 81 5.73 -15.56 -11.26
CA LEU A 81 4.41 -15.91 -11.82
C LEU A 81 3.50 -14.69 -11.87
N HIS A 82 3.42 -13.89 -10.80
CA HIS A 82 2.64 -12.65 -10.79
C HIS A 82 3.11 -11.66 -11.86
N ILE A 83 4.42 -11.47 -12.03
CA ILE A 83 5.00 -10.61 -13.06
C ILE A 83 4.68 -11.16 -14.46
N ALA A 84 4.83 -12.46 -14.67
CA ALA A 84 4.52 -13.12 -15.94
C ALA A 84 3.04 -12.98 -16.31
N VAL A 85 2.12 -13.22 -15.37
CA VAL A 85 0.68 -13.03 -15.55
C VAL A 85 0.36 -11.57 -15.84
N SER A 86 0.95 -10.62 -15.10
CA SER A 86 0.78 -9.18 -15.33
C SER A 86 1.21 -8.78 -16.75
N ARG A 87 2.37 -9.27 -17.20
CA ARG A 87 2.90 -9.03 -18.54
C ARG A 87 2.06 -9.69 -19.63
N ALA A 88 1.60 -10.92 -19.42
CA ALA A 88 0.72 -11.60 -20.36
C ALA A 88 -0.61 -10.85 -20.55
N MET A 89 -1.25 -10.43 -19.45
CA MET A 89 -2.49 -9.65 -19.53
C MET A 89 -2.30 -8.31 -20.24
N PHE A 90 -1.13 -7.69 -20.06
CA PHE A 90 -0.76 -6.48 -20.77
C PHE A 90 -0.65 -6.72 -22.29
N LEU A 91 0.13 -7.73 -22.70
CA LEU A 91 0.32 -8.07 -24.11
C LEU A 91 -0.97 -8.50 -24.81
N LEU A 92 -1.89 -9.13 -24.08
CA LEU A 92 -3.19 -9.55 -24.57
C LEU A 92 -4.25 -8.44 -24.58
N ASN A 93 -3.90 -7.20 -24.20
CA ASN A 93 -4.81 -6.06 -24.10
C ASN A 93 -6.10 -6.36 -23.30
N ILE A 94 -5.98 -7.17 -22.24
CA ILE A 94 -7.13 -7.54 -21.41
C ILE A 94 -7.69 -6.29 -20.70
N ASP A 95 -9.01 -6.16 -20.61
CA ASP A 95 -9.68 -5.05 -19.93
C ASP A 95 -9.27 -4.91 -18.45
N VAL A 96 -9.25 -3.68 -17.94
CA VAL A 96 -8.83 -3.36 -16.57
C VAL A 96 -9.67 -4.07 -15.52
N GLN A 97 -10.99 -4.22 -15.70
CA GLN A 97 -11.83 -4.94 -14.73
C GLN A 97 -11.48 -6.41 -14.71
N THR A 98 -11.29 -7.03 -15.88
CA THR A 98 -10.85 -8.43 -15.98
C THR A 98 -9.50 -8.64 -15.32
N ARG A 99 -8.54 -7.71 -15.47
CA ARG A 99 -7.24 -7.77 -14.79
C ARG A 99 -7.38 -7.81 -13.26
N LYS A 100 -8.33 -7.05 -12.68
CA LYS A 100 -8.58 -7.09 -11.22
C LYS A 100 -8.95 -8.49 -10.76
N TYR A 101 -9.89 -9.14 -11.45
CA TYR A 101 -10.32 -10.49 -11.12
C TYR A 101 -9.18 -11.50 -11.25
N VAL A 102 -8.36 -11.37 -12.30
CA VAL A 102 -7.19 -12.24 -12.49
C VAL A 102 -6.16 -12.02 -11.36
N TYR A 103 -5.92 -10.78 -10.92
CA TYR A 103 -5.02 -10.52 -9.79
C TYR A 103 -5.55 -11.07 -8.47
N VAL A 104 -6.86 -10.94 -8.20
CA VAL A 104 -7.49 -11.56 -7.03
C VAL A 104 -7.35 -13.06 -7.10
N LEU A 105 -7.70 -13.68 -8.24
CA LEU A 105 -7.60 -15.12 -8.43
C LEU A 105 -6.15 -15.60 -8.27
N ASN A 106 -5.19 -14.89 -8.84
CA ASN A 106 -3.77 -15.16 -8.67
C ASN A 106 -3.38 -15.10 -7.19
N GLY A 107 -3.76 -14.05 -6.46
CA GLY A 107 -3.50 -13.95 -5.02
C GLY A 107 -4.09 -15.10 -4.20
N VAL A 108 -5.32 -15.52 -4.52
CA VAL A 108 -5.99 -16.67 -3.87
C VAL A 108 -5.29 -17.99 -4.20
N MET A 109 -4.93 -18.20 -5.47
CA MET A 109 -4.17 -19.38 -5.91
C MET A 109 -2.79 -19.43 -5.27
N LEU A 110 -2.16 -18.29 -5.04
CA LEU A 110 -0.88 -18.20 -4.33
C LEU A 110 -1.01 -18.50 -2.84
N ALA A 111 -2.05 -17.98 -2.19
CA ALA A 111 -2.36 -18.36 -0.80
C ALA A 111 -2.61 -19.88 -0.70
N TRP A 112 -3.25 -20.46 -1.72
CA TRP A 112 -3.46 -21.92 -1.80
C TRP A 112 -2.15 -22.66 -2.08
N GLY A 113 -1.29 -22.18 -2.97
CA GLY A 113 0.00 -22.84 -3.23
C GLY A 113 0.95 -22.82 -2.03
N LEU A 114 0.87 -21.77 -1.20
CA LEU A 114 1.72 -21.63 -0.01
C LEU A 114 1.22 -22.38 1.22
N GLN A 115 -0.09 -22.59 1.32
CA GLN A 115 -0.74 -23.18 2.49
C GLN A 115 -1.82 -24.20 2.07
N SER A 116 -2.80 -24.50 2.93
CA SER A 116 -3.89 -25.41 2.58
C SER A 116 -5.04 -24.69 1.87
N TRP A 117 -5.87 -25.42 1.11
CA TRP A 117 -7.08 -24.85 0.51
C TRP A 117 -8.05 -24.31 1.56
N ARG A 118 -8.06 -24.89 2.78
CA ARG A 118 -8.88 -24.44 3.91
C ARG A 118 -8.49 -23.03 4.34
N PHE A 119 -7.19 -22.76 4.37
CA PHE A 119 -6.65 -21.44 4.69
C PHE A 119 -7.07 -20.41 3.65
N SER A 120 -6.92 -20.72 2.36
CA SER A 120 -7.35 -19.82 1.28
C SER A 120 -8.84 -19.54 1.30
N LEU A 121 -9.67 -20.55 1.60
CA LEU A 121 -11.11 -20.36 1.73
C LEU A 121 -11.44 -19.43 2.90
N LEU A 122 -10.81 -19.62 4.06
CA LEU A 122 -11.03 -18.77 5.22
C LEU A 122 -10.55 -17.33 4.96
N LEU A 123 -9.39 -17.16 4.31
CA LEU A 123 -8.91 -15.86 3.83
C LEU A 123 -9.89 -15.19 2.88
N CYS A 124 -10.51 -15.94 1.96
CA CYS A 124 -11.53 -15.41 1.04
C CYS A 124 -12.81 -14.99 1.76
N LEU A 125 -13.15 -15.60 2.90
CA LEU A 125 -14.32 -15.23 3.70
C LEU A 125 -14.06 -13.99 4.58
N THR A 126 -12.81 -13.75 4.98
CA THR A 126 -12.44 -12.64 5.87
C THR A 126 -12.92 -11.25 5.44
N PRO A 127 -12.85 -10.84 4.15
CA PRO A 127 -13.33 -9.50 3.75
C PRO A 127 -14.83 -9.28 3.90
N VAL A 128 -15.64 -10.35 3.91
CA VAL A 128 -17.11 -10.29 3.93
C VAL A 128 -17.67 -9.56 5.19
N PRO A 129 -17.31 -9.95 6.44
CA PRO A 129 -17.81 -9.26 7.62
C PRO A 129 -17.37 -7.79 7.70
N PHE A 130 -16.16 -7.46 7.24
CA PHE A 130 -15.69 -6.07 7.19
C PHE A 130 -16.47 -5.24 6.16
N PHE A 131 -16.74 -5.81 4.99
CA PHE A 131 -17.58 -5.16 3.99
C PHE A 131 -19.01 -4.95 4.51
N ALA A 132 -19.59 -5.96 5.17
CA ALA A 132 -20.91 -5.84 5.80
C ALA A 132 -20.95 -4.75 6.88
N ALA A 133 -19.94 -4.70 7.77
CA ALA A 133 -19.81 -3.65 8.77
C ALA A 133 -19.68 -2.25 8.14
N SER A 134 -18.93 -2.14 7.02
CA SER A 134 -18.81 -0.87 6.29
C SER A 134 -20.14 -0.39 5.71
N ALA A 135 -21.05 -1.31 5.36
CA ALA A 135 -22.38 -0.97 4.82
C ALA A 135 -23.28 -0.30 5.86
N LEU A 136 -23.02 -0.50 7.16
CA LEU A 136 -23.70 0.18 8.27
C LEU A 136 -23.28 1.66 8.41
N ARG A 137 -22.31 2.13 7.62
CA ARG A 137 -21.80 3.52 7.64
C ARG A 137 -21.26 3.98 9.01
N SER A 138 -20.82 3.04 9.83
CA SER A 138 -20.35 3.27 11.19
C SER A 138 -18.89 2.81 11.34
N VAL A 139 -17.99 3.75 11.63
CA VAL A 139 -16.57 3.44 11.91
C VAL A 139 -16.43 2.54 13.16
N PRO A 140 -17.16 2.78 14.27
CA PRO A 140 -17.15 1.87 15.42
C PRO A 140 -17.54 0.43 15.07
N ALA A 141 -18.50 0.22 14.15
CA ALA A 141 -18.90 -1.13 13.74
C ALA A 141 -17.75 -1.88 13.03
N VAL A 142 -16.99 -1.19 12.19
CA VAL A 142 -15.79 -1.76 11.53
C VAL A 142 -14.72 -2.12 12.56
N TRP A 143 -14.48 -1.25 13.55
CA TRP A 143 -13.55 -1.54 14.64
C TRP A 143 -14.00 -2.73 15.50
N ALA A 144 -15.30 -2.83 15.82
CA ALA A 144 -15.83 -3.96 16.57
C ALA A 144 -15.57 -5.29 15.84
N VAL A 145 -15.78 -5.34 14.53
CA VAL A 145 -15.44 -6.53 13.71
C VAL A 145 -13.93 -6.79 13.69
N SER A 146 -13.11 -5.74 13.58
CA SER A 146 -11.64 -5.88 13.60
C SER A 146 -11.12 -6.45 14.92
N VAL A 147 -11.61 -5.93 16.05
CA VAL A 147 -11.26 -6.40 17.40
C VAL A 147 -11.77 -7.82 17.62
N ALA A 148 -13.01 -8.13 17.21
CA ALA A 148 -13.56 -9.48 17.33
C ALA A 148 -12.76 -10.51 16.49
N ALA A 149 -12.40 -10.17 15.24
CA ALA A 149 -11.59 -11.03 14.39
C ALA A 149 -10.19 -11.27 14.98
N THR A 150 -9.54 -10.22 15.48
CA THR A 150 -8.23 -10.32 16.15
C THR A 150 -8.32 -11.15 17.43
N TYR A 151 -9.36 -10.94 18.24
CA TYR A 151 -9.61 -11.71 19.46
C TYR A 151 -9.85 -13.19 19.15
N LEU A 152 -10.68 -13.51 18.14
CA LEU A 152 -10.93 -14.88 17.71
C LEU A 152 -9.65 -15.59 17.27
N CYS A 153 -8.82 -14.91 16.47
CA CYS A 153 -7.53 -15.46 16.06
C CYS A 153 -6.56 -15.67 17.22
N ASN A 154 -6.56 -14.79 18.23
CA ASN A 154 -5.67 -14.90 19.38
C ASN A 154 -6.16 -15.94 20.40
N ALA A 155 -7.45 -15.96 20.71
CA ALA A 155 -8.04 -16.83 21.72
C ALA A 155 -8.14 -18.30 21.27
N TYR A 156 -8.29 -18.53 19.97
CA TYR A 156 -8.44 -19.87 19.39
C TYR A 156 -7.33 -20.19 18.38
N ALA A 157 -6.13 -19.60 18.55
CA ALA A 157 -5.04 -19.75 17.59
C ALA A 157 -4.74 -21.22 17.30
N ASP A 158 -4.55 -22.05 18.34
CA ASP A 158 -4.17 -23.45 18.18
C ASP A 158 -5.26 -24.29 17.51
N ASP A 159 -6.52 -24.15 17.97
CA ASP A 159 -7.67 -24.84 17.37
C ASP A 159 -7.86 -24.46 15.90
N LEU A 160 -7.67 -23.17 15.60
CA LEU A 160 -7.79 -22.64 14.25
C LEU A 160 -6.68 -23.17 13.34
N MET A 161 -5.45 -23.28 13.83
CA MET A 161 -4.33 -23.84 13.08
C MET A 161 -4.51 -25.33 12.81
N ASN A 162 -5.01 -26.07 13.81
CA ASN A 162 -5.41 -27.46 13.66
C ASN A 162 -6.49 -27.64 12.59
N LEU A 163 -7.53 -26.79 12.61
CA LEU A 163 -8.60 -26.79 11.59
C LEU A 163 -8.03 -26.54 10.18
N LEU A 164 -7.11 -25.59 10.07
CA LEU A 164 -6.43 -25.24 8.83
C LEU A 164 -5.44 -26.31 8.34
N GLY A 165 -5.13 -27.31 9.17
CA GLY A 165 -4.14 -28.34 8.86
C GLY A 165 -2.70 -27.81 8.88
N VAL A 166 -2.45 -26.78 9.68
CA VAL A 166 -1.13 -26.19 9.88
C VAL A 166 -0.43 -26.98 10.99
N THR A 167 0.39 -27.95 10.62
CA THR A 167 1.06 -28.85 11.57
C THR A 167 2.48 -28.42 11.94
N ASP A 168 3.07 -27.51 11.17
CA ASP A 168 4.44 -27.05 11.32
C ASP A 168 4.44 -25.67 12.00
N SER A 169 5.26 -25.51 13.04
CA SER A 169 5.38 -24.25 13.79
C SER A 169 5.84 -23.11 12.90
N LEU A 170 6.52 -23.39 11.80
CA LEU A 170 6.90 -22.34 10.86
C LEU A 170 5.73 -21.83 10.03
N ASN A 171 4.85 -22.74 9.60
CA ASN A 171 3.65 -22.37 8.87
C ASN A 171 2.69 -21.56 9.75
N TYR A 172 2.68 -21.82 11.05
CA TYR A 172 1.92 -21.06 12.05
C TYR A 172 2.23 -19.56 11.97
N PHE A 173 3.51 -19.16 12.06
CA PHE A 173 3.89 -17.74 12.02
C PHE A 173 3.53 -17.06 10.69
N VAL A 174 3.77 -17.75 9.57
CA VAL A 174 3.41 -17.25 8.24
C VAL A 174 1.90 -17.02 8.14
N VAL A 175 1.09 -17.94 8.64
CA VAL A 175 -0.38 -17.84 8.64
C VAL A 175 -0.84 -16.66 9.50
N ILE A 176 -0.31 -16.50 10.72
CA ILE A 176 -0.64 -15.36 11.58
C ILE A 176 -0.25 -14.04 10.94
N TYR A 177 0.95 -13.94 10.36
CA TYR A 177 1.42 -12.75 9.68
C TYR A 177 0.49 -12.35 8.51
N ILE A 178 0.17 -13.31 7.64
CA ILE A 178 -0.73 -13.08 6.50
C ILE A 178 -2.11 -12.63 7.01
N TRP A 179 -2.64 -13.24 8.08
CA TRP A 179 -3.91 -12.81 8.65
C TRP A 179 -3.89 -11.42 9.23
N ALA A 180 -2.86 -11.07 10.01
CA ALA A 180 -2.71 -9.73 10.55
C ALA A 180 -2.67 -8.69 9.42
N SER A 181 -1.92 -8.96 8.34
CA SER A 181 -1.87 -8.14 7.13
C SER A 181 -3.26 -8.01 6.47
N VAL A 182 -3.99 -9.12 6.33
CA VAL A 182 -5.34 -9.13 5.75
C VAL A 182 -6.33 -8.36 6.62
N PHE A 183 -6.34 -8.53 7.94
CA PHE A 183 -7.21 -7.80 8.86
C PHE A 183 -6.94 -6.30 8.82
N LEU A 184 -5.67 -5.90 8.80
CA LEU A 184 -5.29 -4.51 8.69
C LEU A 184 -5.80 -3.91 7.38
N ARG A 185 -5.58 -4.58 6.25
CA ARG A 185 -6.07 -4.16 4.92
C ARG A 185 -7.60 -4.09 4.89
N CYS A 186 -8.29 -5.09 5.41
CA CYS A 186 -9.74 -5.12 5.47
C CYS A 186 -10.29 -3.96 6.30
N THR A 187 -9.68 -3.69 7.46
CA THR A 187 -10.03 -2.57 8.35
C THR A 187 -9.85 -1.24 7.61
N CYS A 188 -8.68 -1.02 7.00
CA CYS A 188 -8.39 0.18 6.21
C CYS A 188 -9.41 0.41 5.09
N CYS A 189 -9.67 -0.64 4.27
CA CYS A 189 -10.63 -0.57 3.17
C CYS A 189 -12.05 -0.24 3.66
N ALA A 190 -12.49 -0.91 4.74
CA ALA A 190 -13.82 -0.74 5.29
C ALA A 190 -14.03 0.65 5.91
N VAL A 191 -13.03 1.17 6.65
CA VAL A 191 -13.07 2.53 7.22
C VAL A 191 -13.11 3.59 6.11
N GLU A 192 -12.25 3.47 5.10
CA GLU A 192 -12.26 4.40 3.96
C GLU A 192 -13.60 4.38 3.22
N ARG A 193 -14.18 3.19 3.02
CA ARG A 193 -15.51 3.04 2.42
C ARG A 193 -16.59 3.77 3.24
N VAL A 194 -16.58 3.64 4.57
CA VAL A 194 -17.51 4.37 5.46
C VAL A 194 -17.35 5.88 5.30
N TRP A 195 -16.11 6.39 5.28
CA TRP A 195 -15.88 7.82 5.08
C TRP A 195 -16.36 8.32 3.73
N SER A 196 -16.12 7.57 2.65
CA SER A 196 -16.63 7.90 1.31
C SER A 196 -18.15 7.91 1.25
N LEU A 197 -18.82 6.96 1.92
CA LEU A 197 -20.29 6.89 2.04
C LEU A 197 -20.87 8.10 2.78
N ASN A 198 -20.23 8.50 3.87
CA ASN A 198 -20.68 9.65 4.67
C ASN A 198 -20.48 10.96 3.89
N GLN A 199 -19.33 11.16 3.24
CA GLN A 199 -19.09 12.34 2.40
C GLN A 199 -20.09 12.46 1.25
N ALA A 200 -20.42 11.35 0.57
CA ALA A 200 -21.42 11.34 -0.51
C ALA A 200 -22.81 11.75 -0.01
N THR A 201 -23.19 11.35 1.21
CA THR A 201 -24.48 11.70 1.82
C THR A 201 -24.54 13.18 2.21
N PHE A 202 -23.44 13.75 2.73
CA PHE A 202 -23.36 15.18 3.00
C PHE A 202 -23.45 16.02 1.72
N ALA A 203 -22.81 15.57 0.64
CA ALA A 203 -22.83 16.28 -0.65
C ALA A 203 -24.21 16.27 -1.33
N SER A 204 -25.03 15.23 -1.12
CA SER A 204 -26.36 15.13 -1.72
C SER A 204 -27.46 15.86 -0.94
N THR A 205 -27.18 16.38 0.26
CA THR A 205 -28.19 17.08 1.08
C THR A 205 -28.52 18.44 0.45
N PRO A 206 -29.70 18.62 -0.16
CA PRO A 206 -30.05 19.83 -0.89
C PRO A 206 -30.50 20.91 0.11
N GLY A 207 -29.54 21.68 0.65
CA GLY A 207 -29.86 22.72 1.64
C GLY A 207 -28.76 23.73 2.00
N HIS A 208 -27.51 23.53 1.58
CA HIS A 208 -26.39 24.42 1.96
C HIS A 208 -25.63 25.08 0.79
N SER A 209 -26.08 24.91 -0.45
CA SER A 209 -25.40 25.49 -1.63
C SER A 209 -25.82 26.92 -2.00
N LYS A 210 -26.63 27.61 -1.20
CA LYS A 210 -27.05 28.99 -1.51
C LYS A 210 -26.78 29.88 -0.32
N ASN A 211 -25.60 30.51 -0.29
CA ASN A 211 -25.38 31.87 0.25
C ASN A 211 -23.91 32.33 0.27
N SER A 212 -22.92 31.47 -0.03
CA SER A 212 -21.50 31.88 -0.09
C SER A 212 -21.11 32.60 -1.40
N SER A 213 -22.01 33.37 -2.00
CA SER A 213 -21.76 34.15 -3.23
C SER A 213 -22.12 35.64 -3.09
N ARG A 214 -22.46 36.12 -1.90
CA ARG A 214 -22.88 37.52 -1.70
C ARG A 214 -22.14 38.21 -0.56
N VAL A 215 -20.81 38.22 -0.62
CA VAL A 215 -20.04 39.35 -0.08
C VAL A 215 -19.56 40.14 -1.29
N THR A 216 -20.46 41.00 -1.74
CA THR A 216 -20.20 42.09 -2.66
C THR A 216 -19.07 42.92 -2.05
N ARG A 217 -17.86 42.78 -2.59
CA ARG A 217 -16.75 43.70 -2.32
C ARG A 217 -17.06 45.01 -3.04
N THR A 218 -17.92 45.82 -2.43
CA THR A 218 -18.01 47.25 -2.73
C THR A 218 -16.75 47.92 -2.17
N GLY A 219 -15.66 47.78 -2.91
CA GLY A 219 -14.41 48.52 -2.70
C GLY A 219 -14.34 49.61 -3.75
N SER A 220 -14.67 50.82 -3.30
CA SER A 220 -14.64 52.09 -4.01
C SER A 220 -13.40 52.32 -4.88
N SER A 221 -13.69 52.72 -6.12
CA SER A 221 -12.82 53.51 -6.97
C SER A 221 -12.39 54.81 -6.27
N GLN A 222 -11.09 55.08 -6.20
CA GLN A 222 -10.57 56.44 -6.13
C GLN A 222 -9.31 56.58 -6.98
N ASN A 223 -9.38 57.57 -7.85
CA ASN A 223 -8.41 58.04 -8.84
C ASN A 223 -7.19 58.75 -8.21
N SER A 224 -6.26 59.11 -9.10
CA SER A 224 -5.15 60.09 -9.01
C SER A 224 -3.79 59.49 -8.58
N SER A 225 -2.64 59.81 -9.19
CA SER A 225 -2.24 60.82 -10.17
C SER A 225 -0.89 60.46 -10.81
N ALA A 226 -0.63 61.04 -11.98
CA ALA A 226 0.58 60.94 -12.77
C ALA A 226 1.87 61.39 -12.06
N GLY A 227 3.00 60.77 -12.41
CA GLY A 227 4.35 61.18 -12.01
C GLY A 227 5.42 60.56 -12.91
N SER A 228 6.16 61.44 -13.59
CA SER A 228 7.17 61.22 -14.63
C SER A 228 8.39 60.35 -14.26
N ALA A 229 8.81 59.59 -15.27
CA ALA A 229 10.18 59.38 -15.78
C ALA A 229 11.37 59.18 -14.82
N LYS A 230 12.03 58.01 -14.92
CA LYS A 230 13.50 57.95 -15.09
C LYS A 230 13.98 56.62 -15.69
N LYS A 231 14.74 56.75 -16.79
CA LYS A 231 15.58 55.72 -17.44
C LYS A 231 16.54 55.06 -16.44
N ARG A 232 16.72 53.74 -16.53
CA ARG A 232 18.06 53.13 -16.62
C ARG A 232 18.00 51.71 -17.15
N SER A 233 18.81 51.50 -18.19
CA SER A 233 19.11 50.23 -18.85
C SER A 233 20.10 49.40 -18.04
N THR A 234 19.81 48.10 -17.91
CA THR A 234 20.76 46.99 -17.75
C THR A 234 19.95 45.73 -18.13
N SER A 235 20.03 45.27 -19.38
CA SER A 235 20.99 44.26 -19.88
C SER A 235 20.79 42.86 -19.26
N ALA A 236 20.58 41.89 -20.15
CA ALA A 236 20.73 40.45 -20.00
C ALA A 236 19.68 39.71 -19.13
N CYS A 237 18.66 39.13 -19.79
CA CYS A 237 18.56 37.69 -20.05
C CYS A 237 17.17 37.42 -20.67
N GLN A 238 17.14 37.26 -22.00
CA GLN A 238 15.94 36.96 -22.75
C GLN A 238 15.47 35.53 -22.47
N LYS A 239 14.29 35.44 -21.84
CA LYS A 239 13.14 34.68 -22.33
C LYS A 239 13.44 33.39 -23.12
N GLU A 240 13.59 32.28 -22.41
CA GLU A 240 13.09 30.97 -22.86
C GLU A 240 11.73 30.73 -22.19
N ASN A 241 10.70 31.43 -22.69
CA ASN A 241 9.32 31.05 -22.48
C ASN A 241 8.87 30.38 -23.78
N GLY A 242 8.82 29.05 -23.81
CA GLY A 242 8.33 28.35 -24.99
C GLY A 242 8.26 26.85 -24.79
N CYS A 243 7.03 26.36 -24.64
CA CYS A 243 6.66 24.94 -24.71
C CYS A 243 6.98 24.08 -23.46
N GLN A 244 6.51 24.50 -22.29
CA GLN A 244 5.99 23.52 -21.34
C GLN A 244 4.61 23.14 -21.84
N SER A 245 4.55 21.96 -22.44
CA SER A 245 3.37 21.35 -23.01
C SER A 245 2.27 21.20 -21.95
N ASP A 246 1.13 21.85 -22.21
CA ASP A 246 -0.14 21.72 -21.47
C ASP A 246 -0.76 20.31 -21.57
N THR A 247 0.01 19.27 -21.90
CA THR A 247 -0.43 17.87 -21.95
C THR A 247 -0.43 17.15 -20.60
N GLN A 248 -0.17 17.83 -19.48
CA GLN A 248 -0.33 17.24 -18.14
C GLN A 248 -1.75 17.41 -17.54
N GLY A 249 -2.64 18.16 -18.20
CA GLY A 249 -3.99 18.45 -17.69
C GLY A 249 -5.09 17.44 -18.06
N GLN A 250 -4.87 16.62 -19.09
CA GLN A 250 -5.74 15.49 -19.43
C GLN A 250 -5.05 14.19 -19.04
N LEU A 251 -4.70 14.08 -17.75
CA LEU A 251 -4.40 12.78 -17.16
C LEU A 251 -5.72 12.01 -17.25
N TYR A 252 -5.82 11.17 -18.30
CA TYR A 252 -6.90 10.27 -18.66
C TYR A 252 -8.06 10.28 -17.66
N ASP A 253 -9.24 10.63 -18.15
CA ASP A 253 -10.55 10.34 -17.55
C ASP A 253 -10.73 8.80 -17.53
N TRP A 254 -9.79 8.08 -16.92
CA TRP A 254 -10.01 6.76 -16.40
C TRP A 254 -11.28 6.87 -15.59
N PRO A 255 -12.30 6.05 -15.84
CA PRO A 255 -13.53 6.08 -15.07
C PRO A 255 -13.09 6.01 -13.62
N VAL A 256 -13.18 7.17 -12.94
CA VAL A 256 -12.66 7.38 -11.59
C VAL A 256 -13.19 6.19 -10.84
N LEU A 257 -12.29 5.27 -10.44
CA LEU A 257 -12.66 4.07 -9.69
C LEU A 257 -13.71 4.55 -8.71
N SER A 258 -14.92 3.99 -8.84
CA SER A 258 -16.13 4.58 -8.28
C SER A 258 -15.81 5.18 -6.91
N LYS A 259 -16.23 6.43 -6.62
CA LYS A 259 -15.95 7.12 -5.34
C LYS A 259 -16.14 6.21 -4.10
N MET A 260 -16.93 5.14 -4.24
CA MET A 260 -17.04 4.05 -3.30
C MET A 260 -16.23 2.82 -3.72
N PRO A 261 -15.34 2.32 -2.83
CA PRO A 261 -14.64 1.03 -3.01
C PRO A 261 -15.65 -0.11 -3.21
N SER A 262 -15.59 -0.86 -4.32
CA SER A 262 -16.44 -2.05 -4.48
C SER A 262 -15.94 -3.23 -3.63
N VAL A 263 -16.74 -4.29 -3.49
CA VAL A 263 -16.28 -5.55 -2.88
C VAL A 263 -15.04 -6.06 -3.62
N CYS A 264 -15.06 -6.03 -4.95
CA CYS A 264 -13.94 -6.48 -5.77
C CYS A 264 -12.67 -5.67 -5.51
N ASP A 265 -12.77 -4.36 -5.29
CA ASP A 265 -11.59 -3.53 -4.98
C ASP A 265 -11.00 -3.86 -3.61
N MET A 266 -11.84 -4.22 -2.64
CA MET A 266 -11.40 -4.70 -1.33
C MET A 266 -10.67 -6.05 -1.46
N TYR A 267 -11.21 -7.01 -2.22
CA TYR A 267 -10.52 -8.26 -2.52
C TYR A 267 -9.21 -8.01 -3.26
N LEU A 268 -9.17 -7.08 -4.21
CA LEU A 268 -7.94 -6.72 -4.91
C LEU A 268 -6.89 -6.18 -3.94
N CYS A 269 -7.26 -5.30 -3.02
CA CYS A 269 -6.34 -4.74 -2.02
C CYS A 269 -5.80 -5.80 -1.05
N VAL A 270 -6.66 -6.74 -0.65
CA VAL A 270 -6.31 -7.85 0.25
C VAL A 270 -5.40 -8.85 -0.44
N PHE A 271 -5.77 -9.32 -1.64
CA PHE A 271 -5.07 -10.39 -2.36
C PHE A 271 -4.02 -9.90 -3.36
N TYR A 272 -3.62 -8.63 -3.31
CA TYR A 272 -2.55 -8.13 -4.18
C TYR A 272 -1.21 -8.78 -3.82
N THR A 273 -0.73 -9.67 -4.68
CA THR A 273 0.40 -10.57 -4.42
C THR A 273 1.65 -9.88 -3.87
N PRO A 274 2.18 -8.81 -4.48
CA PRO A 274 3.41 -8.17 -3.99
C PRO A 274 3.26 -7.63 -2.57
N SER A 275 2.03 -7.27 -2.18
CA SER A 275 1.79 -6.66 -0.88
C SER A 275 1.32 -7.65 0.18
N LEU A 276 0.76 -8.81 -0.21
CA LEU A 276 0.22 -9.80 0.71
C LEU A 276 1.28 -10.35 1.68
N PHE A 277 2.49 -10.62 1.19
CA PHE A 277 3.54 -11.31 1.96
C PHE A 277 4.63 -10.38 2.50
N THR A 278 4.89 -9.27 1.82
CA THR A 278 6.08 -8.44 2.08
C THR A 278 5.80 -6.96 2.01
N GLY A 279 4.55 -6.58 1.69
CA GLY A 279 4.19 -5.21 1.46
C GLY A 279 4.10 -4.42 2.75
N PRO A 280 4.53 -3.15 2.75
CA PRO A 280 4.20 -2.26 3.84
C PRO A 280 2.67 -2.15 3.99
N PRO A 281 2.17 -1.82 5.18
CA PRO A 281 0.78 -1.44 5.34
C PRO A 281 0.50 -0.21 4.48
N VAL A 282 -0.43 -0.36 3.53
CA VAL A 282 -0.85 0.70 2.62
C VAL A 282 -2.30 1.05 2.87
N THR A 283 -2.63 2.34 2.81
CA THR A 283 -4.03 2.79 2.81
C THR A 283 -4.69 2.36 1.51
N PHE A 284 -6.01 2.16 1.52
CA PHE A 284 -6.73 1.72 0.32
C PHE A 284 -6.65 2.79 -0.78
N LYS A 285 -6.76 4.06 -0.41
CA LYS A 285 -6.57 5.19 -1.33
C LYS A 285 -5.19 5.16 -2.00
N SER A 286 -4.11 5.06 -1.23
CA SER A 286 -2.74 5.03 -1.79
C SER A 286 -2.53 3.79 -2.68
N PHE A 287 -3.10 2.64 -2.28
CA PHE A 287 -3.07 1.43 -3.09
C PHE A 287 -3.75 1.62 -4.46
N ILE A 288 -4.99 2.14 -4.47
CA ILE A 288 -5.72 2.38 -5.72
C ILE A 288 -5.01 3.42 -6.59
N GLU A 289 -4.47 4.48 -6.01
CA GLU A 289 -3.69 5.48 -6.75
C GLU A 289 -2.46 4.85 -7.43
N GLN A 290 -1.74 3.97 -6.73
CA GLN A 290 -0.60 3.24 -7.31
C GLN A 290 -1.03 2.30 -8.44
N VAL A 291 -2.12 1.56 -8.25
CA VAL A 291 -2.68 0.66 -9.28
C VAL A 291 -3.11 1.45 -10.52
N GLN A 292 -3.73 2.62 -10.34
CA GLN A 292 -4.10 3.51 -11.44
C GLN A 292 -2.88 4.06 -12.17
N LEU A 293 -1.88 4.53 -11.44
CA LEU A 293 -0.62 5.02 -12.02
C LEU A 293 0.10 3.93 -12.82
N TYR A 294 0.08 2.69 -12.33
CA TYR A 294 0.63 1.55 -13.05
C TYR A 294 -0.09 1.32 -14.38
N TYR A 295 -1.43 1.33 -14.39
CA TYR A 295 -2.19 1.18 -15.64
C TYR A 295 -2.03 2.36 -16.60
N ALA A 296 -1.99 3.59 -16.07
CA ALA A 296 -1.80 4.78 -16.88
C ALA A 296 -0.43 4.84 -17.57
N ARG A 297 0.63 4.25 -16.96
CA ARG A 297 1.95 4.12 -17.58
C ARG A 297 2.04 3.00 -18.61
N ALA A 298 1.09 2.07 -18.57
CA ALA A 298 1.07 0.92 -19.45
C ALA A 298 0.28 1.20 -20.75
N ALA A 299 -0.73 2.09 -20.69
CA ALA A 299 -1.49 2.56 -21.85
C ALA A 299 -0.65 3.52 -22.72
#